data_AF-A0A7W0LER9-F1
#
_entry.id   AF-A0A7W0LER9-F1
#
_cell.length_a   1.000
_cell.length_b   1.000
_cell.length_c   1.000
_cell.angle_alpha   90.00
_cell.angle_beta   90.00
_cell.angle_gamma   90.00
#
_symmetry.space_group_name_H-M   'P 1'
#
loop_
_entity.id
_entity.type
_entity.pdbx_description
1 polymer ?
#
loop_
_entity_poly.entity_id
_entity_poly.type
_entity_poly.pdbx_seq_one_letter_code
_entity_poly.pdbx_strand_id
1 'polypeptide(L)'
;RLRPLLVQLLEAARVLHRRKALLCGLNPAIMRILEPEPGDADAVEEGERLMISTGGIWRAQDLLATLNERTLRGVALDDIELRYIAPELLTGGAVDARSDIFTIGTLAYEMATGQPPYDGASMPELLGDMLGGTPPDPRLLQPDLPEPVATAILRSLAPSPANRFATVSAFAKQVP
;
A
#
# COMPACT_ATOMS: atom_id res chain seq x y z
N ARG A 1 -13.28 7.57 -9.55
CA ARG A 1 -12.27 8.65 -9.39
C ARG A 1 -10.90 8.13 -8.95
N LEU A 2 -10.80 7.07 -8.14
CA LEU A 2 -9.52 6.62 -7.56
C LEU A 2 -8.67 5.73 -8.47
N ARG A 3 -9.28 5.21 -9.54
CA ARG A 3 -8.63 4.35 -10.54
C ARG A 3 -7.33 4.94 -11.13
N PRO A 4 -7.29 6.19 -11.64
CA PRO A 4 -6.06 6.78 -12.17
C PRO A 4 -4.92 6.84 -11.14
N LEU A 5 -5.23 7.09 -9.87
CA LEU A 5 -4.24 7.16 -8.79
C LEU A 5 -3.68 5.79 -8.45
N LEU A 6 -4.53 4.75 -8.40
CA LEU A 6 -4.09 3.38 -8.20
C LEU A 6 -3.19 2.91 -9.35
N VAL A 7 -3.53 3.26 -10.59
CA VAL A 7 -2.70 2.96 -11.77
C VAL A 7 -1.33 3.62 -11.67
N GLN A 8 -1.28 4.91 -11.29
CA GLN A 8 0.00 5.61 -11.08
C GLN A 8 0.85 4.95 -9.99
N LEU A 9 0.23 4.54 -8.88
CA LEU A 9 0.90 3.84 -7.78
C LEU A 9 1.48 2.48 -8.22
N LEU A 10 0.69 1.68 -8.92
CA LEU A 10 1.12 0.38 -9.46
C LEU A 10 2.25 0.54 -10.48
N GLU A 11 2.21 1.58 -11.30
CA GLU A 11 3.26 1.88 -12.27
C GLU A 11 4.57 2.31 -11.58
N ALA A 12 4.49 3.17 -10.55
CA ALA A 12 5.64 3.55 -9.74
C ALA A 12 6.32 2.32 -9.10
N ALA A 13 5.52 1.43 -8.50
CA ALA A 13 6.01 0.17 -7.92
C ALA A 13 6.73 -0.68 -8.97
N ARG A 14 6.12 -0.84 -10.15
CA ARG A 14 6.67 -1.62 -11.26
C ARG A 14 8.01 -1.06 -11.76
N VAL A 15 8.15 0.26 -11.83
CA VAL A 15 9.41 0.93 -12.20
C VAL A 15 10.50 0.64 -11.17
N LEU A 16 10.19 0.76 -9.88
CA LEU A 16 11.14 0.49 -8.80
C LEU A 16 11.56 -0.98 -8.75
N HIS A 17 10.61 -1.92 -8.90
CA HIS A 17 10.89 -3.36 -8.88
C HIS A 17 11.89 -3.77 -9.96
N ARG A 18 11.79 -3.19 -11.16
CA ARG A 18 12.78 -3.41 -12.24
C ARG A 18 14.18 -2.90 -11.90
N ARG A 19 14.29 -1.93 -10.98
CA ARG A 19 15.55 -1.40 -10.46
C ARG A 19 16.00 -2.10 -9.18
N LYS A 20 15.35 -3.21 -8.80
CA LYS A 20 15.59 -3.94 -7.52
C LYS A 20 15.38 -3.04 -6.29
N ALA A 21 14.47 -2.08 -6.42
CA ALA A 21 13.99 -1.21 -5.37
C ALA A 21 12.54 -1.56 -5.02
N LEU A 22 12.08 -1.16 -3.84
CA LEU A 22 10.74 -1.34 -3.31
C LEU A 22 10.17 0.02 -2.89
N LEU A 23 8.85 0.15 -2.86
CA LEU A 23 8.17 1.35 -2.38
C LEU A 23 8.29 1.49 -0.86
N CYS A 24 8.13 0.39 -0.12
CA CYS A 24 8.35 0.24 1.32
C CYS A 24 7.97 1.45 2.21
N GLY A 25 6.92 1.30 3.02
CA GLY A 25 6.55 2.33 4.01
C GLY A 25 5.65 3.42 3.44
N LEU A 26 4.92 3.11 2.36
CA LEU A 26 3.84 3.97 1.90
C LEU A 26 2.68 3.97 2.88
N ASN A 27 2.14 5.15 3.11
CA ASN A 27 0.91 5.39 3.82
C ASN A 27 0.26 6.68 3.27
N PRO A 28 -1.00 6.97 3.62
CA PRO A 28 -1.66 8.19 3.17
C PRO A 28 -0.95 9.49 3.61
N ALA A 29 -0.23 9.49 4.73
CA ALA A 29 0.41 10.70 5.26
C ALA A 29 1.51 11.24 4.33
N ILE A 30 2.18 10.37 3.56
CA ILE A 30 3.24 10.74 2.60
C ILE A 30 2.79 10.77 1.13
N MET A 31 1.49 10.59 0.86
CA MET A 31 0.91 10.67 -0.48
C MET A 31 0.13 11.98 -0.65
N ARG A 32 0.26 12.61 -1.83
CA ARG A 32 -0.49 13.82 -2.20
C ARG A 32 -0.99 13.71 -3.63
N ILE A 33 -2.18 14.26 -3.87
CA ILE A 33 -2.71 14.43 -5.23
C ILE A 33 -2.38 15.87 -5.62
N LEU A 34 -1.70 16.02 -6.76
CA LEU A 34 -1.45 17.31 -7.38
C LEU A 34 -2.49 17.52 -8.47
N GLU A 35 -3.24 18.61 -8.35
CA GLU A 35 -4.15 19.07 -9.39
C GLU A 35 -3.35 19.80 -10.48
N PRO A 36 -3.76 19.69 -11.76
CA PRO A 36 -3.10 20.42 -12.83
C PRO A 36 -3.28 21.93 -12.64
N GLU A 37 -2.19 22.68 -12.85
CA GLU A 37 -2.22 24.13 -12.72
C GLU A 37 -3.15 24.76 -13.77
N PRO A 38 -4.06 25.67 -13.37
CA PRO A 38 -4.96 26.33 -14.31
C PRO A 38 -4.18 27.11 -15.38
N GLY A 39 -4.33 26.73 -16.65
CA GLY A 39 -3.73 27.42 -17.79
C GLY A 39 -2.49 26.76 -18.39
N ASP A 40 -1.99 25.67 -17.78
CA ASP A 40 -1.00 24.80 -18.40
C ASP A 40 -1.71 23.68 -19.18
N ALA A 41 -1.77 23.83 -20.51
CA ALA A 41 -2.48 22.89 -21.38
C ALA A 41 -1.90 21.47 -21.31
N ASP A 42 -0.59 21.34 -21.12
CA ASP A 42 0.10 20.05 -21.02
C ASP A 42 -0.24 19.38 -19.69
N ALA A 43 -0.23 20.14 -18.58
CA ALA A 43 -0.61 19.61 -17.27
C ALA A 43 -2.09 19.18 -17.21
N VAL A 44 -2.99 19.94 -17.84
CA VAL A 44 -4.42 19.60 -17.91
C VAL A 44 -4.65 18.30 -18.69
N GLU A 45 -3.89 18.05 -19.75
CA GLU A 45 -3.93 16.79 -20.50
C GLU A 45 -3.44 15.60 -19.65
N GLU A 46 -2.43 15.81 -18.82
CA GLU A 46 -1.86 14.78 -17.93
C GLU A 46 -2.74 14.46 -16.70
N GLY A 47 -3.62 15.38 -16.30
CA GLY A 47 -4.59 15.19 -15.21
C GLY A 47 -3.98 15.15 -13.80
N GLU A 48 -4.74 14.63 -12.84
CA GLU A 48 -4.32 14.49 -11.44
C GLU A 48 -3.07 13.60 -11.29
N ARG A 49 -2.07 14.06 -10.54
CA ARG A 49 -0.80 13.34 -10.34
C ARG A 49 -0.62 12.88 -8.89
N LEU A 50 -0.23 11.64 -8.71
CA LEU A 50 0.17 11.11 -7.42
C LEU A 50 1.63 11.48 -7.13
N MET A 51 1.83 12.29 -6.09
CA MET A 51 3.14 12.59 -5.52
C MET A 51 3.37 11.77 -4.26
N ILE A 52 4.57 11.19 -4.12
CA ILE A 52 4.97 10.40 -2.96
C ILE A 52 6.24 10.99 -2.36
N SER A 53 6.17 11.37 -1.09
CA SER A 53 7.28 11.96 -0.34
C SER A 53 7.97 10.89 0.52
N THR A 54 8.77 10.01 -0.09
CA THR A 54 9.43 8.90 0.64
C THR A 54 10.79 9.26 1.25
N GLY A 55 11.27 10.50 1.09
CA GLY A 55 12.61 10.90 1.52
C GLY A 55 13.76 10.10 0.89
N GLY A 56 13.50 9.28 -0.13
CA GLY A 56 14.50 8.42 -0.77
C GLY A 56 14.58 6.99 -0.23
N ILE A 57 13.66 6.56 0.65
CA ILE A 57 13.60 5.18 1.12
C ILE A 57 13.02 4.32 0.00
N TRP A 58 13.89 3.52 -0.64
CA TRP A 58 13.51 2.64 -1.76
C TRP A 58 13.97 1.20 -1.57
N ARG A 59 14.41 0.85 -0.37
CA ARG A 59 14.83 -0.51 -0.02
C ARG A 59 14.26 -0.90 1.32
N ALA A 60 13.87 -2.17 1.44
CA ALA A 60 13.39 -2.74 2.70
C ALA A 60 14.37 -2.50 3.86
N GLN A 61 15.68 -2.65 3.60
CA GLN A 61 16.72 -2.42 4.60
C GLN A 61 16.77 -0.96 5.11
N ASP A 62 16.51 0.01 4.24
CA ASP A 62 16.56 1.44 4.57
C ASP A 62 15.31 1.80 5.40
N LEU A 63 14.16 1.21 5.07
CA LEU A 63 12.94 1.30 5.88
C LEU A 63 13.17 0.67 7.26
N LEU A 64 13.64 -0.57 7.31
CA LEU A 64 13.90 -1.29 8.57
C LEU A 64 14.91 -0.56 9.45
N ALA A 65 15.99 -0.02 8.87
CA ALA A 65 16.94 0.81 9.59
C ALA A 65 16.27 2.05 10.19
N THR A 66 15.45 2.75 9.40
CA THR A 66 14.69 3.93 9.85
C THR A 66 13.73 3.58 10.99
N LEU A 67 12.98 2.48 10.86
CA LEU A 67 12.04 2.02 11.89
C LEU A 67 12.77 1.67 13.19
N ASN A 68 13.87 0.90 13.09
CA ASN A 68 14.70 0.54 14.24
C ASN A 68 15.30 1.77 14.93
N GLU A 69 15.83 2.73 14.17
CA GLU A 69 16.35 3.97 14.74
C GLU A 69 15.27 4.77 15.49
N ARG A 70 14.05 4.85 14.94
CA ARG A 70 12.92 5.49 15.62
C ARG A 70 12.57 4.77 16.92
N THR A 71 12.45 3.45 16.88
CA THR A 71 12.17 2.63 18.07
C THR A 71 13.25 2.80 19.14
N LEU A 72 14.54 2.77 18.76
CA LEU A 72 15.67 2.98 19.67
C LEU A 72 15.67 4.38 20.30
N ARG A 73 15.14 5.38 19.60
CA ARG A 73 14.95 6.75 20.11
C ARG A 73 13.69 6.91 20.96
N GLY A 74 12.95 5.84 21.22
CA GLY A 74 11.68 5.89 21.95
C GLY A 74 10.54 6.55 21.17
N VAL A 75 10.70 6.71 19.85
CA VAL A 75 9.62 7.15 18.97
C VAL A 75 8.81 5.90 18.62
N ALA A 76 7.62 5.80 19.19
CA ALA A 76 6.68 4.73 18.83
C ALA A 76 6.25 4.89 17.38
N LEU A 77 6.20 3.78 16.65
CA LEU A 77 5.42 3.71 15.42
C LEU A 77 3.95 3.81 15.83
N ASP A 78 3.22 4.72 15.20
CA ASP A 78 1.79 4.80 15.45
C ASP A 78 1.04 3.69 14.70
N ASP A 79 -0.16 3.39 15.19
CA ASP A 79 -1.04 2.37 14.60
C ASP A 79 -1.40 2.73 13.15
N ILE A 80 -1.27 3.99 12.72
CA ILE A 80 -1.56 4.44 11.36
C ILE A 80 -0.49 3.94 10.39
N GLU A 81 0.80 4.16 10.69
CA GLU A 81 1.90 3.71 9.83
C GLU A 81 1.88 2.18 9.67
N LEU A 82 1.58 1.44 10.74
CA LEU A 82 1.69 -0.02 10.77
C LEU A 82 0.64 -0.74 9.92
N ARG A 83 -0.55 -0.16 9.72
CA ARG A 83 -1.62 -0.72 8.87
C ARG A 83 -1.18 -1.00 7.43
N TYR A 84 -0.17 -0.27 6.97
CA TYR A 84 0.32 -0.34 5.60
C TYR A 84 1.63 -1.13 5.47
N ILE A 85 2.20 -1.61 6.58
CA ILE A 85 3.43 -2.41 6.58
C ILE A 85 3.08 -3.89 6.43
N ALA A 86 3.74 -4.57 5.49
CA ALA A 86 3.50 -5.99 5.26
C ALA A 86 3.90 -6.85 6.50
N PRO A 87 3.13 -7.89 6.86
CA PRO A 87 3.37 -8.68 8.07
C PRO A 87 4.78 -9.28 8.19
N GLU A 88 5.40 -9.62 7.06
CA GLU A 88 6.77 -10.12 7.02
C GLU A 88 7.81 -9.08 7.47
N LEU A 89 7.58 -7.78 7.27
CA LEU A 89 8.47 -6.72 7.79
C LEU A 89 8.41 -6.65 9.33
N LEU A 90 7.24 -6.91 9.91
CA LEU A 90 6.99 -6.87 11.34
C LEU A 90 7.54 -8.10 12.07
N THR A 91 7.60 -9.24 11.36
CA THR A 91 8.06 -10.53 11.90
C THR A 91 9.50 -10.86 11.54
N GLY A 92 10.20 -10.00 10.79
CA GLY A 92 11.58 -10.23 10.35
C GLY A 92 11.72 -11.26 9.22
N GLY A 93 10.65 -11.50 8.47
CA GLY A 93 10.63 -12.36 7.29
C GLY A 93 11.35 -11.76 6.08
N ALA A 94 11.43 -12.53 5.01
CA ALA A 94 12.02 -12.08 3.75
C ALA A 94 11.12 -11.04 3.06
N VAL A 95 11.70 -9.87 2.76
CA VAL A 95 11.00 -8.76 2.11
C VAL A 95 11.32 -8.74 0.63
N ASP A 96 10.29 -8.73 -0.21
CA ASP A 96 10.43 -8.66 -1.67
C ASP A 96 9.30 -7.81 -2.29
N ALA A 97 9.16 -7.87 -3.62
CA ALA A 97 8.13 -7.16 -4.37
C ALA A 97 6.69 -7.39 -3.85
N ARG A 98 6.44 -8.52 -3.17
CA ARG A 98 5.13 -8.89 -2.63
C ARG A 98 4.81 -8.16 -1.34
N SER A 99 5.80 -7.59 -0.66
CA SER A 99 5.59 -6.68 0.47
C SER A 99 4.96 -5.37 0.00
N ASP A 100 5.41 -4.83 -1.14
CA ASP A 100 4.74 -3.68 -1.76
C ASP A 100 3.33 -4.03 -2.24
N ILE A 101 3.09 -5.26 -2.70
CA ILE A 101 1.74 -5.70 -3.10
C ILE A 101 0.77 -5.67 -1.91
N PHE A 102 1.22 -6.04 -0.71
CA PHE A 102 0.42 -5.90 0.51
C PHE A 102 0.11 -4.43 0.80
N THR A 103 1.15 -3.58 0.83
CA THR A 103 0.99 -2.14 1.08
C THR A 103 0.05 -1.47 0.08
N ILE A 104 0.21 -1.74 -1.22
CA ILE A 104 -0.68 -1.21 -2.27
C ILE A 104 -2.08 -1.81 -2.14
N GLY A 105 -2.19 -3.07 -1.72
CA GLY A 105 -3.46 -3.73 -1.38
C GLY A 105 -4.24 -3.00 -0.29
N THR A 106 -3.57 -2.64 0.80
CA THR A 106 -4.14 -1.86 1.91
C THR A 106 -4.63 -0.49 1.41
N LEU A 107 -3.80 0.20 0.62
CA LEU A 107 -4.17 1.50 0.04
C LEU A 107 -5.34 1.37 -0.94
N ALA A 108 -5.37 0.32 -1.78
CA ALA A 108 -6.46 0.08 -2.71
C ALA A 108 -7.77 -0.23 -1.99
N TYR A 109 -7.71 -0.98 -0.89
CA TYR A 109 -8.86 -1.23 -0.02
C TYR A 109 -9.40 0.08 0.55
N GLU A 110 -8.53 0.90 1.13
CA GLU A 110 -8.93 2.18 1.74
C GLU A 110 -9.46 3.17 0.71
N MET A 111 -8.84 3.24 -0.47
CA MET A 111 -9.38 4.00 -1.58
C MET A 111 -10.79 3.52 -1.96
N ALA A 112 -11.00 2.20 -2.09
CA ALA A 112 -12.29 1.66 -2.50
C ALA A 112 -13.41 1.87 -1.47
N THR A 113 -13.08 1.85 -0.18
CA THR A 113 -14.06 1.78 0.91
C THR A 113 -14.11 3.02 1.80
N GLY A 114 -13.10 3.89 1.72
CA GLY A 114 -12.89 5.02 2.63
C GLY A 114 -12.31 4.64 3.99
N GLN A 115 -11.99 3.35 4.23
CA GLN A 115 -11.48 2.86 5.52
C GLN A 115 -10.38 1.82 5.29
N PRO A 116 -9.32 1.75 6.11
CA PRO A 116 -8.31 0.71 5.98
C PRO A 116 -8.90 -0.68 6.29
N PRO A 117 -8.31 -1.77 5.74
CA PRO A 117 -8.79 -3.14 5.99
C PRO A 117 -8.62 -3.59 7.44
N TYR A 118 -7.71 -2.96 8.18
CA TYR A 118 -7.42 -3.25 9.57
C TYR A 118 -7.45 -1.94 10.37
N ASP A 119 -8.29 -1.88 11.40
CA ASP A 119 -8.53 -0.70 12.24
C ASP A 119 -8.62 -1.08 13.73
N GLY A 120 -7.89 -2.12 14.14
CA GLY A 120 -7.94 -2.68 15.50
C GLY A 120 -7.85 -1.60 16.59
N ALA A 121 -8.57 -1.78 17.69
CA ALA A 121 -8.70 -0.78 18.76
C ALA A 121 -7.41 -0.61 19.58
N SER A 122 -6.41 -1.45 19.32
CA SER A 122 -5.09 -1.39 19.91
C SER A 122 -4.05 -2.01 18.99
N MET A 123 -2.79 -1.62 19.18
CA MET A 123 -1.65 -2.17 18.45
C MET A 123 -1.62 -3.72 18.41
N PRO A 124 -1.80 -4.46 19.52
CA PRO A 124 -1.77 -5.92 19.48
C PRO A 124 -2.92 -6.53 18.67
N GLU A 125 -4.11 -5.91 18.70
CA GLU A 125 -5.26 -6.35 17.93
C GLU A 125 -5.03 -6.12 16.43
N LEU A 126 -4.56 -4.93 16.06
CA LEU A 126 -4.15 -4.60 14.70
C LEU A 126 -3.12 -5.60 14.14
N LEU A 127 -2.07 -5.91 14.91
CA LEU A 127 -1.06 -6.90 14.53
C LEU A 127 -1.67 -8.31 14.41
N GLY A 128 -2.57 -8.68 15.33
CA GLY A 128 -3.29 -9.94 15.31
C GLY A 128 -4.09 -10.14 14.03
N ASP A 129 -4.87 -9.13 13.63
CA ASP A 129 -5.69 -9.18 12.41
C ASP A 129 -4.83 -9.26 11.14
N MET A 130 -3.76 -8.47 11.07
CA MET A 130 -2.84 -8.48 9.94
C MET A 130 -2.11 -9.82 9.80
N LEU A 131 -1.69 -10.43 10.91
CA LEU A 131 -1.03 -11.75 10.91
C LEU A 131 -2.03 -12.90 10.66
N GLY A 132 -3.27 -12.74 11.12
CA GLY A 132 -4.37 -13.67 10.88
C GLY A 132 -4.88 -13.64 9.44
N GLY A 133 -4.75 -12.51 8.76
CA GLY A 133 -5.17 -12.37 7.36
C GLY A 133 -6.68 -12.36 7.19
N THR A 134 -7.39 -11.66 8.08
CA THR A 134 -8.86 -11.60 8.12
C THR A 134 -9.42 -10.21 7.78
N PRO A 135 -9.05 -9.59 6.65
CA PRO A 135 -9.66 -8.32 6.26
C PRO A 135 -11.15 -8.53 5.91
N PRO A 136 -12.05 -7.60 6.27
CA PRO A 136 -13.44 -7.65 5.85
C PRO A 136 -13.55 -7.62 4.31
N ASP A 137 -14.63 -8.15 3.74
CA ASP A 137 -14.87 -7.98 2.30
C ASP A 137 -15.15 -6.50 2.01
N PRO A 138 -14.37 -5.82 1.13
CA PRO A 138 -14.58 -4.41 0.82
C PRO A 138 -15.97 -4.12 0.23
N ARG A 139 -16.64 -5.14 -0.33
CA ARG A 139 -18.02 -5.01 -0.85
C ARG A 139 -19.06 -4.78 0.24
N LEU A 140 -18.74 -5.05 1.51
CA LEU A 140 -19.60 -4.71 2.64
C LEU A 140 -19.73 -3.19 2.83
N LEU A 141 -18.65 -2.46 2.52
CA LEU A 141 -18.60 -0.99 2.60
C LEU A 141 -18.92 -0.33 1.26
N GLN A 142 -18.53 -0.96 0.14
CA GLN A 142 -18.80 -0.49 -1.20
C GLN A 142 -19.47 -1.59 -2.06
N PRO A 143 -20.81 -1.76 -1.99
CA PRO A 143 -21.53 -2.83 -2.68
C PRO A 143 -21.37 -2.83 -4.21
N ASP A 144 -21.14 -1.66 -4.81
CA ASP A 144 -20.94 -1.49 -6.25
C ASP A 144 -19.52 -1.85 -6.71
N LEU A 145 -18.61 -2.21 -5.79
CA LEU A 145 -17.26 -2.63 -6.13
C LEU A 145 -17.33 -3.96 -6.90
N PRO A 146 -16.74 -4.05 -8.11
CA PRO A 146 -16.77 -5.28 -8.88
C PRO A 146 -16.08 -6.43 -8.13
N GLU A 147 -16.68 -7.62 -8.15
CA GLU A 147 -16.16 -8.81 -7.49
C GLU A 147 -14.69 -9.15 -7.82
N PRO A 148 -14.23 -9.05 -9.09
CA PRO A 148 -12.84 -9.34 -9.41
C PRO A 148 -11.88 -8.38 -8.72
N VAL A 149 -12.29 -7.12 -8.54
CA VAL A 149 -11.50 -6.08 -7.89
C VAL A 149 -11.40 -6.34 -6.40
N ALA A 150 -12.54 -6.63 -5.74
CA ALA A 150 -12.58 -7.02 -4.34
C ALA A 150 -11.70 -8.24 -4.06
N THR A 151 -11.81 -9.27 -4.91
CA THR A 151 -11.01 -10.50 -4.81
C THR A 151 -9.51 -10.22 -4.97
N ALA A 152 -9.13 -9.34 -5.89
CA ALA A 152 -7.74 -8.96 -6.10
C ALA A 152 -7.17 -8.20 -4.88
N ILE A 153 -7.94 -7.26 -4.32
CA ILE A 153 -7.57 -6.55 -3.10
C ILE A 153 -7.38 -7.55 -1.95
N LEU A 154 -8.36 -8.42 -1.68
CA LEU A 154 -8.26 -9.42 -0.60
C LEU A 154 -7.07 -10.36 -0.78
N ARG A 155 -6.79 -10.81 -2.01
CA ARG A 155 -5.60 -11.63 -2.30
C ARG A 155 -4.30 -10.90 -2.01
N SER A 156 -4.23 -9.60 -2.29
CA SER A 156 -3.03 -8.80 -2.00
C SER A 156 -2.76 -8.66 -0.50
N LEU A 157 -3.81 -8.76 0.33
CA LEU A 157 -3.76 -8.67 1.80
C LEU A 157 -3.46 -10.01 2.49
N ALA A 158 -3.15 -11.08 1.75
CA ALA A 158 -2.83 -12.36 2.35
C ALA A 158 -1.61 -12.24 3.29
N PRO A 159 -1.62 -12.87 4.48
CA PRO A 159 -0.55 -12.72 5.47
C PRO A 159 0.76 -13.33 4.96
N SER A 160 0.67 -14.48 4.29
CA SER A 160 1.81 -15.07 3.59
C SER A 160 2.04 -14.41 2.23
N PRO A 161 3.25 -13.90 1.94
CA PRO A 161 3.58 -13.36 0.61
C PRO A 161 3.36 -14.35 -0.53
N ALA A 162 3.54 -15.66 -0.28
CA ALA A 162 3.37 -16.71 -1.29
C ALA A 162 1.94 -16.80 -1.85
N ASN A 163 0.94 -16.35 -1.08
CA ASN A 163 -0.46 -16.38 -1.46
C ASN A 163 -0.90 -15.11 -2.22
N ARG A 164 -0.03 -14.10 -2.30
CA ARG A 164 -0.29 -12.84 -3.01
C ARG A 164 -0.05 -13.02 -4.52
N PHE A 165 -0.12 -11.92 -5.26
CA PHE A 165 0.33 -11.89 -6.64
C PHE A 165 1.85 -12.00 -6.71
N ALA A 166 2.38 -12.70 -7.71
CA ALA A 166 3.83 -12.84 -7.87
C ALA A 166 4.51 -11.50 -8.23
N THR A 167 3.79 -10.59 -8.89
CA THR A 167 4.30 -9.28 -9.32
C THR A 167 3.20 -8.24 -9.27
N VAL A 168 3.57 -6.97 -9.15
CA VAL A 168 2.64 -5.84 -9.22
C VAL A 168 1.91 -5.80 -10.57
N SER A 169 2.58 -6.18 -11.67
CA SER A 169 1.92 -6.26 -12.97
C SER A 169 0.84 -7.33 -13.05
N ALA A 170 0.96 -8.42 -12.27
CA ALA A 170 -0.10 -9.42 -12.17
C ALA A 170 -1.28 -8.88 -11.36
N PHE A 171 -1.02 -8.10 -10.30
CA PHE A 171 -2.07 -7.42 -9.54
C PHE A 171 -2.78 -6.36 -10.40
N ALA A 172 -2.04 -5.50 -11.10
CA ALA A 172 -2.57 -4.44 -11.96
C ALA A 172 -3.53 -4.93 -13.06
N LYS A 173 -3.43 -6.19 -13.49
CA LYS A 173 -4.37 -6.78 -14.46
C LYS A 173 -5.74 -7.10 -13.87
N GLN A 174 -5.88 -7.12 -12.55
CA GLN A 174 -7.11 -7.50 -11.83
C GLN A 174 -7.85 -6.30 -11.24
N VAL A 175 -7.14 -5.19 -11.02
CA VAL A 175 -7.69 -3.90 -10.59
C VAL A 175 -7.68 -2.97 -11.81
N PRO A 176 -8.82 -2.76 -12.49
CA PRO A 176 -8.90 -2.00 -13.73
C PRO A 176 -8.53 -0.54 -13.54
#